data_AF-A0A0B6S1B4-F1
#
_entry.id   AF-A0A0B6S1B4-F1
#
_cell.length_a   1.000
_cell.length_b   1.000
_cell.length_c   1.000
_cell.angle_alpha   90.00
_cell.angle_beta   90.00
_cell.angle_gamma   90.00
#
_symmetry.space_group_name_H-M   'P 1'
#
loop_
_entity.id
_entity.type
_entity.pdbx_description
1 polymer ?
#
loop_
_entity_poly.entity_id
_entity_poly.type
_entity_poly.pdbx_seq_one_letter_code
_entity_poly.pdbx_strand_id
1 'polypeptide(L)'
;MCEALGHHDRASGLKGYCQGLMLPIRRKSIEPLAAHLEPEQVSARHQSQHHFVAKSEWSDTALLEQVRRWVLPHMDPAGGLYRILDDTGFPKKGKHSVGVARQYCGQLGKQDNCQIAVSLSVATEDASLPVSYRLYLPREWSDAPARRRKAGVPEEIAGRSDACDLRSPTGGKSKDINPGF
;
A
#
# COMPACT_ATOMS: atom_id res chain seq x y z
N MET A 1 -16.15 4.50 11.35
CA MET A 1 -15.02 3.84 10.66
C MET A 1 -15.35 2.40 10.25
N CYS A 2 -15.82 1.54 11.15
CA CYS A 2 -16.14 0.12 10.84
C CYS A 2 -17.31 -0.10 9.86
N GLU A 3 -18.19 0.88 9.66
CA GLU A 3 -19.31 0.81 8.69
C GLU A 3 -18.82 0.52 7.26
N ALA A 4 -17.62 0.95 6.90
CA ALA A 4 -17.03 0.70 5.58
C ALA A 4 -16.73 -0.78 5.30
N LEU A 5 -16.75 -1.63 6.33
CA LEU A 5 -16.48 -3.06 6.20
C LEU A 5 -17.69 -3.87 5.73
N GLY A 6 -18.87 -3.25 5.62
CA GLY A 6 -20.12 -3.83 5.11
C GLY A 6 -20.83 -4.79 6.08
N HIS A 7 -20.08 -5.52 6.92
CA HIS A 7 -20.62 -6.43 7.92
C HIS A 7 -20.00 -6.20 9.31
N HIS A 8 -20.84 -6.32 10.34
CA HIS A 8 -20.48 -6.02 11.73
C HIS A 8 -19.46 -7.00 12.32
N ASP A 9 -19.46 -8.26 11.87
CA ASP A 9 -18.51 -9.30 12.27
C ASP A 9 -17.04 -8.93 11.96
N ARG A 10 -16.82 -8.17 10.88
CA ARG A 10 -15.49 -7.71 10.45
C ARG A 10 -14.92 -6.59 11.33
N ALA A 11 -15.75 -5.89 12.10
CA ALA A 11 -15.32 -4.79 12.96
C ALA A 11 -14.31 -5.25 14.03
N SER A 12 -14.53 -6.43 14.63
CA SER A 12 -13.61 -7.03 15.61
C SER A 12 -12.27 -7.40 14.99
N GLY A 13 -12.31 -7.90 13.74
CA GLY A 13 -11.13 -8.22 12.93
C GLY A 13 -10.29 -6.97 12.66
N LEU A 14 -10.89 -5.91 12.13
CA LEU A 14 -10.20 -4.64 11.87
C LEU A 14 -9.61 -4.07 13.16
N LYS A 15 -10.42 -3.94 14.22
CA LYS A 15 -9.99 -3.32 15.47
C LYS A 15 -8.76 -4.01 16.02
N GLY A 16 -8.78 -5.34 16.14
CA GLY A 16 -7.62 -6.00 16.71
C GLY A 16 -6.46 -6.17 15.75
N TYR A 17 -6.66 -6.18 14.43
CA TYR A 17 -5.54 -6.07 13.51
C TYR A 17 -4.80 -4.74 13.70
N CYS A 18 -5.53 -3.62 13.73
CA CYS A 18 -4.96 -2.29 13.98
C CYS A 18 -4.29 -2.20 15.36
N GLN A 19 -4.94 -2.69 16.42
CA GLN A 19 -4.34 -2.73 17.76
C GLN A 19 -3.04 -3.54 17.76
N GLY A 20 -3.04 -4.72 17.14
CA GLY A 20 -1.84 -5.55 17.02
C GLY A 20 -0.70 -4.83 16.29
N LEU A 21 -1.01 -4.11 15.21
CA LEU A 21 -0.01 -3.30 14.49
C LEU A 21 0.60 -2.20 15.36
N MET A 22 -0.13 -1.65 16.34
CA MET A 22 0.38 -0.63 17.27
C MET A 22 1.19 -1.18 18.46
N LEU A 23 1.15 -2.49 18.73
CA LEU A 23 1.92 -3.08 19.85
C LEU A 23 3.45 -3.01 19.63
N PRO A 24 4.29 -2.98 20.66
CA PRO A 24 5.75 -2.95 20.52
C PRO A 24 6.35 -4.32 20.16
N ILE A 25 5.85 -4.97 19.11
CA ILE A 25 6.24 -6.32 18.68
C ILE A 25 7.12 -6.24 17.44
N ARG A 26 8.28 -6.91 17.47
CA ARG A 26 9.25 -6.94 16.36
C ARG A 26 8.68 -7.49 15.05
N ARG A 27 7.91 -8.58 15.12
CA ARG A 27 7.35 -9.26 13.93
C ARG A 27 5.83 -9.02 13.86
N LYS A 28 5.41 -8.28 12.84
CA LYS A 28 3.99 -7.92 12.59
C LYS A 28 3.27 -8.93 11.70
N SER A 29 3.36 -10.22 12.02
CA SER A 29 2.58 -11.27 11.37
C SER A 29 1.40 -11.69 12.24
N ILE A 30 0.37 -12.29 11.64
CA ILE A 30 -0.89 -12.64 12.33
C ILE A 30 -0.66 -13.43 13.62
N GLU A 31 0.20 -14.44 13.60
CA GLU A 31 0.49 -15.28 14.79
C GLU A 31 1.02 -14.47 16.00
N PRO A 32 2.13 -13.70 15.91
CA PRO A 32 2.53 -12.78 16.97
C PRO A 32 1.44 -11.79 17.39
N LEU A 33 0.65 -11.25 16.45
CA LEU A 33 -0.42 -10.31 16.81
C LEU A 33 -1.48 -11.02 17.67
N ALA A 34 -1.93 -12.20 17.26
CA ALA A 34 -2.89 -13.00 17.99
C ALA A 34 -2.37 -13.36 19.39
N ALA A 35 -1.12 -13.81 19.49
CA ALA A 35 -0.50 -14.21 20.75
C ALA A 35 -0.40 -13.07 21.77
N HIS A 36 -0.26 -11.82 21.32
CA HIS A 36 -0.18 -10.66 22.23
C HIS A 36 -1.54 -10.03 22.53
N LEU A 37 -2.52 -10.17 21.63
CA LEU A 37 -3.86 -9.60 21.82
C LEU A 37 -4.73 -10.49 22.69
N GLU A 38 -4.69 -11.81 22.48
CA GLU A 38 -5.49 -12.79 23.21
C GLU A 38 -4.63 -14.05 23.52
N PRO A 39 -3.71 -13.97 24.50
CA PRO A 39 -2.77 -15.06 24.82
C PRO A 39 -3.44 -16.37 25.21
N GLU A 40 -4.65 -16.32 25.78
CA GLU A 40 -5.42 -17.49 26.20
C GLU A 40 -6.16 -18.18 25.04
N GLN A 41 -6.33 -17.48 23.91
CA GLN A 41 -7.13 -17.92 22.77
C GLN A 41 -6.39 -17.73 21.43
N VAL A 42 -5.06 -17.88 21.43
CA VAL A 42 -4.18 -17.59 20.28
C VAL A 42 -4.68 -18.24 18.99
N SER A 43 -5.05 -19.52 19.03
CA SER A 43 -5.51 -20.24 17.85
C SER A 43 -6.80 -19.65 17.26
N ALA A 44 -7.81 -19.40 18.08
CA ALA A 44 -9.06 -18.78 17.65
C ALA A 44 -8.81 -17.37 17.11
N ARG A 45 -7.97 -16.60 17.80
CA ARG A 45 -7.62 -15.24 17.40
C ARG A 45 -6.84 -15.20 16.09
N HIS A 46 -5.89 -16.10 15.90
CA HIS A 46 -5.14 -16.28 14.66
C HIS A 46 -6.09 -16.58 13.50
N GLN A 47 -7.01 -17.55 13.66
CA GLN A 47 -7.95 -17.89 12.60
C GLN A 47 -8.88 -16.72 12.24
N SER A 48 -9.40 -16.01 13.24
CA SER A 48 -10.25 -14.83 13.02
C SER A 48 -9.50 -13.72 12.28
N GLN A 49 -8.29 -13.37 12.72
CA GLN A 49 -7.47 -12.34 12.08
C GLN A 49 -7.01 -12.73 10.68
N HIS A 50 -6.61 -13.98 10.48
CA HIS A 50 -6.26 -14.50 9.17
C HIS A 50 -7.44 -14.45 8.22
N HIS A 51 -8.63 -14.85 8.68
CA HIS A 51 -9.84 -14.75 7.88
C HIS A 51 -10.13 -13.29 7.48
N PHE A 52 -10.08 -12.37 8.44
CA PHE A 52 -10.29 -10.94 8.18
C PHE A 52 -9.32 -10.37 7.14
N VAL A 53 -8.01 -10.62 7.29
CA VAL A 53 -6.99 -10.02 6.42
C VAL A 53 -6.90 -10.69 5.05
N ALA A 54 -7.08 -12.01 4.98
CA ALA A 54 -6.78 -12.77 3.76
C ALA A 54 -8.01 -13.30 3.00
N LYS A 55 -9.19 -13.37 3.63
CA LYS A 55 -10.37 -14.04 3.05
C LYS A 55 -11.63 -13.19 3.04
N SER A 56 -11.78 -12.25 3.97
CA SER A 56 -13.00 -11.43 4.05
C SER A 56 -13.07 -10.42 2.90
N GLU A 57 -14.24 -10.30 2.30
CA GLU A 57 -14.51 -9.37 1.20
C GLU A 57 -14.81 -7.96 1.70
N TRP A 58 -13.80 -7.24 2.18
CA TRP A 58 -13.92 -5.82 2.51
C TRP A 58 -13.21 -4.96 1.45
N SER A 59 -13.76 -3.77 1.19
CA SER A 59 -13.18 -2.83 0.24
C SER A 59 -12.18 -1.92 0.94
N ASP A 60 -10.93 -2.01 0.54
CA ASP A 60 -9.87 -1.11 0.98
C ASP A 60 -10.13 0.34 0.54
N THR A 61 -10.74 0.52 -0.65
CA THR A 61 -11.16 1.82 -1.16
C THR A 61 -12.23 2.45 -0.25
N ALA A 62 -13.26 1.70 0.13
CA ALA A 62 -14.32 2.18 1.02
C ALA A 62 -13.77 2.50 2.43
N LEU A 63 -12.85 1.67 2.93
CA LEU A 63 -12.18 1.92 4.21
C LEU A 63 -11.37 3.22 4.15
N LEU A 64 -10.59 3.41 3.09
CA LEU A 64 -9.76 4.61 2.90
C LEU A 64 -10.61 5.86 2.72
N GLU A 65 -11.73 5.79 1.99
CA GLU A 65 -12.71 6.88 1.90
C GLU A 65 -13.27 7.26 3.27
N GLN A 66 -13.50 6.27 4.14
CA GLN A 66 -14.03 6.56 5.46
C GLN A 66 -12.97 7.15 6.41
N VAL A 67 -11.70 6.79 6.24
CA VAL A 67 -10.58 7.48 6.88
C VAL A 67 -10.48 8.93 6.36
N ARG A 68 -10.60 9.16 5.06
CA ARG A 68 -10.56 10.51 4.46
C ARG A 68 -11.64 11.41 5.01
N ARG A 69 -12.89 10.93 5.06
CA ARG A 69 -14.02 11.68 5.62
C ARG A 69 -13.77 12.08 7.07
N TRP A 70 -13.04 11.27 7.83
CA TRP A 70 -12.71 11.56 9.22
C TRP A 70 -11.51 12.51 9.36
N VAL A 71 -10.42 12.32 8.60
CA VAL A 71 -9.18 13.10 8.77
C VAL A 71 -9.24 14.46 8.08
N LEU A 72 -9.75 14.55 6.85
CA LEU A 72 -9.70 15.78 6.05
C LEU A 72 -10.25 17.03 6.75
N PRO A 73 -11.37 16.98 7.51
CA PRO A 73 -11.88 18.15 8.24
C PRO A 73 -10.94 18.67 9.34
N HIS A 74 -9.98 17.86 9.79
CA HIS A 74 -9.02 18.20 10.83
C HIS A 74 -7.68 18.68 10.26
N MET A 75 -7.52 18.72 8.93
CA MET A 75 -6.32 19.26 8.29
C MET A 75 -6.53 20.74 8.02
N ASP A 76 -5.61 21.59 8.49
CA ASP A 76 -5.65 23.03 8.24
C ASP A 76 -4.96 23.37 6.90
N PRO A 77 -5.71 23.82 5.86
CA PRO A 77 -5.13 24.19 4.58
C PRO A 77 -4.53 25.61 4.56
N ALA A 78 -4.61 26.39 5.64
CA ALA A 78 -4.18 27.79 5.67
C ALA A 78 -2.69 27.98 5.34
N GLY A 79 -1.84 27.05 5.79
CA GLY A 79 -0.40 27.01 5.45
C GLY A 79 -0.09 26.40 4.07
N GLY A 80 -1.11 25.98 3.32
CA GLY A 80 -0.97 25.37 2.00
C GLY A 80 -1.49 23.94 1.95
N LEU A 81 -1.87 23.53 0.74
CA LEU A 81 -2.36 22.19 0.44
C LEU A 81 -1.56 21.59 -0.71
N TYR A 82 -0.83 20.53 -0.42
CA TYR A 82 0.09 19.85 -1.33
C TYR A 82 -0.50 18.51 -1.78
N ARG A 83 -0.25 18.15 -3.04
CA ARG A 83 -0.60 16.84 -3.61
C ARG A 83 0.68 16.12 -3.93
N ILE A 84 0.95 15.05 -3.21
CA ILE A 84 2.21 14.30 -3.30
C ILE A 84 1.93 12.98 -3.99
N LEU A 85 2.63 12.75 -5.10
CA LEU A 85 2.68 11.45 -5.75
C LEU A 85 3.99 10.78 -5.35
N ASP A 86 3.91 9.62 -4.70
CA ASP A 86 5.07 8.89 -4.20
C ASP A 86 4.98 7.41 -4.56
N ASP A 87 6.12 6.82 -4.94
CA ASP A 87 6.28 5.39 -5.11
C ASP A 87 7.06 4.77 -3.94
N THR A 88 6.42 3.84 -3.23
CA THR A 88 7.03 3.13 -2.11
C THR A 88 7.36 1.70 -2.51
N GLY A 89 8.64 1.33 -2.40
CA GLY A 89 9.12 -0.01 -2.69
C GLY A 89 9.15 -0.94 -1.47
N PHE A 90 8.52 -2.10 -1.57
CA PHE A 90 8.49 -3.15 -0.55
C PHE A 90 9.37 -4.33 -0.96
N PRO A 91 10.54 -4.56 -0.30
CA PRO A 91 11.39 -5.70 -0.59
C PRO A 91 10.65 -7.03 -0.44
N LYS A 92 10.85 -7.94 -1.39
CA LYS A 92 10.23 -9.28 -1.37
C LYS A 92 11.24 -10.37 -1.67
N LYS A 93 10.97 -11.56 -1.15
CA LYS A 93 11.65 -12.79 -1.52
C LYS A 93 10.68 -13.67 -2.30
N GLY A 94 11.12 -14.24 -3.42
CA GLY A 94 10.30 -15.10 -4.29
C GLY A 94 9.55 -14.35 -5.41
N LYS A 95 8.72 -15.09 -6.15
CA LYS A 95 8.08 -14.64 -7.42
C LYS A 95 6.55 -14.63 -7.39
N HIS A 96 5.93 -14.97 -6.26
CA HIS A 96 4.49 -15.23 -6.19
C HIS A 96 3.65 -14.03 -5.72
N SER A 97 4.24 -13.03 -5.07
CA SER A 97 3.53 -11.81 -4.69
C SER A 97 3.23 -10.96 -5.93
N VAL A 98 1.98 -10.53 -6.11
CA VAL A 98 1.52 -9.72 -7.25
C VAL A 98 2.46 -8.53 -7.50
N GLY A 99 2.84 -8.26 -8.74
CA GLY A 99 3.67 -7.09 -9.07
C GLY A 99 5.12 -7.14 -8.56
N VAL A 100 5.58 -8.26 -7.98
CA VAL A 100 6.98 -8.43 -7.60
C VAL A 100 7.85 -8.61 -8.84
N ALA A 101 8.87 -7.78 -8.99
CA ALA A 101 9.86 -7.86 -10.07
C ALA A 101 11.19 -7.26 -9.61
N ARG A 102 12.25 -7.43 -10.42
CA ARG A 102 13.51 -6.69 -10.24
C ARG A 102 13.34 -5.26 -10.76
N GLN A 103 13.20 -4.31 -9.84
CA GLN A 103 12.99 -2.90 -10.12
C GLN A 103 13.65 -2.04 -9.02
N TYR A 104 13.74 -0.72 -9.21
CA TYR A 104 14.35 0.15 -8.20
C TYR A 104 13.52 0.13 -6.93
N CYS A 105 14.13 -0.18 -5.79
CA CYS A 105 13.48 -0.20 -4.49
C CYS A 105 14.03 0.94 -3.65
N GLY A 106 13.23 1.99 -3.43
CA GLY A 106 13.63 3.14 -2.63
C GLY A 106 14.17 2.77 -1.25
N GLN A 107 13.52 1.82 -0.55
CA GLN A 107 13.96 1.33 0.76
C GLN A 107 15.37 0.70 0.74
N LEU A 108 15.79 0.08 -0.37
CA LEU A 108 17.10 -0.55 -0.51
C LEU A 108 18.13 0.33 -1.22
N GLY A 109 17.72 1.45 -1.81
CA GLY A 109 18.57 2.34 -2.61
C GLY A 109 19.15 1.71 -3.87
N LYS A 110 18.55 0.63 -4.37
CA LYS A 110 19.06 -0.15 -5.52
C LYS A 110 17.96 -0.91 -6.25
N GLN A 111 18.29 -1.44 -7.42
CA GLN A 111 17.45 -2.42 -8.08
C GLN A 111 17.52 -3.78 -7.38
N ASP A 112 16.37 -4.27 -6.93
CA ASP A 112 16.23 -5.58 -6.30
C ASP A 112 14.80 -6.10 -6.49
N ASN A 113 14.52 -7.30 -6.01
CA ASN A 113 13.19 -7.89 -6.06
C ASN A 113 12.25 -7.20 -5.05
N CYS A 114 11.31 -6.41 -5.55
CA CYS A 114 10.36 -5.67 -4.72
C CYS A 114 9.01 -5.51 -5.42
N GLN A 115 7.99 -5.16 -4.62
CA GLN A 115 6.72 -4.60 -5.09
C GLN A 115 6.77 -3.09 -4.98
N ILE A 116 6.11 -2.36 -5.87
CA ILE A 116 5.99 -0.89 -5.78
C ILE A 116 4.52 -0.54 -5.60
N ALA A 117 4.17 0.21 -4.54
CA ALA A 117 2.88 0.87 -4.46
C ALA A 117 3.07 2.34 -4.81
N VAL A 118 2.24 2.84 -5.73
CA VAL A 118 2.17 4.26 -6.05
C VAL A 118 1.00 4.84 -5.27
N SER A 119 1.26 5.89 -4.50
CA SER A 119 0.27 6.55 -3.66
C SER A 119 0.12 8.02 -4.03
N LEU A 120 -1.12 8.51 -3.90
CA LEU A 120 -1.42 9.94 -3.92
C LEU A 120 -1.80 10.32 -2.49
N SER A 121 -1.11 11.31 -1.93
CA SER A 121 -1.42 11.89 -0.63
C SER A 121 -1.77 13.37 -0.77
N VAL A 122 -2.67 13.85 0.10
CA VAL A 122 -2.81 15.29 0.36
C VAL A 122 -2.09 15.61 1.64
N ALA A 123 -1.38 16.72 1.66
CA ALA A 123 -0.64 17.17 2.83
C ALA A 123 -0.85 18.66 3.07
N THR A 124 -0.81 19.05 4.34
CA THR A 124 -0.65 20.42 4.82
C THR A 124 0.70 20.50 5.54
N GLU A 125 1.04 21.63 6.14
CA GLU A 125 2.29 21.76 6.90
C GLU A 125 2.35 20.80 8.11
N ASP A 126 1.21 20.51 8.73
CA ASP A 126 1.12 19.72 9.96
C ASP A 126 0.66 18.27 9.75
N ALA A 127 0.20 17.89 8.55
CA ALA A 127 -0.42 16.59 8.33
C ALA A 127 -0.22 16.06 6.90
N SER A 128 -0.17 14.73 6.78
CA SER A 128 -0.18 14.04 5.48
C SER A 128 -1.15 12.87 5.53
N LEU A 129 -1.98 12.75 4.49
CA LEU A 129 -3.02 11.73 4.38
C LEU A 129 -2.97 11.07 3.00
N PRO A 130 -2.67 9.76 2.92
CA PRO A 130 -2.85 8.98 1.71
C PRO A 130 -4.32 8.95 1.30
N VAL A 131 -4.62 9.41 0.08
CA VAL A 131 -5.97 9.45 -0.50
C VAL A 131 -6.16 8.52 -1.68
N SER A 132 -5.12 7.87 -2.16
CA SER A 132 -5.27 6.76 -3.10
C SER A 132 -3.97 5.98 -3.12
N TYR A 133 -4.05 4.69 -3.41
CA TYR A 133 -2.87 3.92 -3.73
C TYR A 133 -3.23 2.83 -4.74
N ARG A 134 -2.24 2.43 -5.53
CA ARG A 134 -2.32 1.26 -6.40
C ARG A 134 -0.99 0.53 -6.39
N LEU A 135 -1.06 -0.79 -6.48
CA LEU A 135 0.11 -1.62 -6.73
C LEU A 135 0.51 -1.47 -8.20
N TYR A 136 1.75 -1.05 -8.46
CA TYR A 136 2.30 -1.04 -9.81
C TYR A 136 2.48 -2.48 -10.31
N LEU A 137 2.05 -2.74 -11.54
CA LEU A 137 2.13 -4.04 -12.19
C LEU A 137 3.15 -3.98 -13.34
N PRO A 138 4.38 -4.50 -13.16
CA PRO A 138 5.39 -4.52 -14.22
C PRO A 138 4.93 -5.32 -15.44
N ARG A 139 5.56 -5.08 -16.61
CA ARG A 139 5.22 -5.77 -17.87
C ARG A 139 5.22 -7.30 -17.74
N GLU A 140 6.21 -7.86 -17.04
CA GLU A 140 6.29 -9.31 -16.77
C GLU A 140 5.11 -9.90 -15.97
N TRP A 141 4.29 -9.04 -15.36
CA TRP A 141 3.03 -9.41 -14.72
C TRP A 141 1.82 -9.07 -15.58
N SER A 142 1.78 -7.87 -16.18
CA SER A 142 0.64 -7.47 -17.03
C SER A 142 0.45 -8.41 -18.21
N ASP A 143 1.56 -8.85 -18.80
CA ASP A 143 1.62 -9.65 -20.02
C ASP A 143 1.55 -11.16 -19.73
N ALA A 144 1.30 -11.53 -18.46
CA ALA A 144 1.21 -12.92 -18.00
C ALA A 144 -0.18 -13.25 -17.41
N PRO A 145 -1.23 -13.43 -18.24
CA PRO A 145 -2.61 -13.67 -17.77
C PRO A 145 -2.75 -14.88 -16.85
N ALA A 146 -2.03 -15.97 -17.12
CA ALA A 146 -2.04 -17.16 -16.26
C ALA A 146 -1.49 -16.87 -14.85
N ARG A 147 -0.44 -16.03 -14.76
CA ARG A 147 0.15 -15.60 -13.49
C ARG A 147 -0.80 -14.68 -12.73
N ARG A 148 -1.44 -13.74 -13.42
CA ARG A 148 -2.46 -12.83 -12.86
C ARG A 148 -3.64 -13.58 -12.26
N ARG A 149 -4.23 -14.51 -13.03
CA ARG A 149 -5.35 -15.35 -12.55
C ARG A 149 -4.96 -16.18 -11.33
N LYS A 150 -3.79 -16.83 -11.36
CA LYS A 150 -3.32 -17.64 -10.23
C LYS A 150 -3.14 -16.82 -8.95
N ALA A 151 -2.75 -15.56 -9.06
CA ALA A 151 -2.54 -14.66 -7.93
C ALA A 151 -3.78 -13.85 -7.53
N GLY A 152 -4.93 -14.07 -8.20
CA GLY A 152 -6.17 -13.36 -7.91
C GLY A 152 -6.18 -11.88 -8.32
N VAL A 153 -5.39 -11.50 -9.33
CA VAL A 153 -5.42 -10.12 -9.86
C VAL A 153 -6.72 -9.91 -10.63
N PRO A 154 -7.55 -8.91 -10.29
CA PRO A 154 -8.79 -8.63 -11.02
C PRO A 154 -8.55 -8.35 -12.51
N GLU A 155 -9.53 -8.70 -13.34
CA GLU A 155 -9.42 -8.61 -14.80
C GLU A 155 -9.38 -7.15 -15.26
N GLU A 156 -10.14 -6.28 -14.58
CA GLU A 156 -10.22 -4.83 -14.83
C GLU A 156 -8.89 -4.10 -14.64
N ILE A 157 -7.94 -4.71 -13.93
CA ILE A 157 -6.56 -4.22 -13.83
C ILE A 157 -5.80 -4.62 -15.10
N ALA A 158 -6.25 -4.11 -16.25
CA ALA A 158 -5.52 -4.24 -17.51
C ALA A 158 -4.25 -3.39 -17.42
N GLY A 159 -3.12 -3.95 -17.84
CA GLY A 159 -1.81 -3.31 -17.76
C GLY A 159 -1.78 -1.97 -18.49
N ARG A 160 -2.03 -0.89 -17.78
CA ARG A 160 -1.65 0.46 -18.21
C ARG A 160 -0.16 0.57 -18.00
N SER A 161 0.60 -0.02 -18.92
CA SER A 161 2.05 0.07 -18.96
C SER A 161 2.50 1.43 -19.49
N ASP A 162 2.00 2.53 -18.92
CA ASP A 162 2.41 3.90 -19.25
C ASP A 162 3.24 4.53 -18.13
N ALA A 163 3.78 3.73 -17.21
CA ALA A 163 4.93 4.15 -16.38
C ALA A 163 6.28 3.88 -17.08
N CYS A 164 6.24 3.47 -18.36
CA CYS A 164 7.45 3.32 -19.18
C CYS A 164 7.82 4.69 -19.75
N ASP A 165 8.57 5.48 -19.00
CA ASP A 165 9.91 5.98 -19.37
C ASP A 165 10.36 7.14 -18.46
N LEU A 166 10.57 6.88 -17.16
CA LEU A 166 11.47 7.70 -16.34
C LEU A 166 12.85 7.03 -16.34
N ARG A 167 13.45 6.86 -17.53
CA ARG A 167 14.91 6.75 -17.62
C ARG A 167 15.49 8.09 -17.20
N SER A 168 16.13 8.12 -16.04
CA SER A 168 17.02 9.22 -15.66
C SER A 168 18.03 9.46 -16.80
N PRO A 169 18.15 10.66 -17.36
CA PRO A 169 19.15 10.95 -18.37
C PRO A 169 20.48 11.20 -17.68
N THR A 170 21.25 10.15 -17.38
CA THR A 170 22.66 10.31 -17.00
C THR A 170 23.54 9.88 -18.16
N GLY A 171 23.89 10.85 -19.00
CA GLY A 171 24.92 10.67 -20.02
C GLY A 171 24.94 11.76 -21.09
N GLY A 172 25.39 12.98 -20.76
CA GLY A 172 25.65 14.00 -21.76
C GLY A 172 26.00 15.36 -21.16
N LYS A 173 27.22 15.84 -21.41
CA LYS A 173 27.77 17.09 -20.88
C LYS A 173 27.11 18.34 -21.47
N SER A 174 27.06 19.40 -20.65
CA SER A 174 27.18 20.84 -20.99
C SER A 174 26.07 21.47 -21.85
N LYS A 175 25.36 22.45 -21.29
CA LYS A 175 25.66 23.89 -21.39
C LYS A 175 24.65 24.71 -20.59
N ASP A 176 25.13 25.83 -20.08
CA ASP A 176 24.39 26.89 -19.40
C ASP A 176 23.08 27.27 -20.10
N ILE A 177 22.05 27.62 -19.33
CA ILE A 177 21.17 28.80 -19.50
C ILE A 177 20.31 28.92 -18.24
N ASN A 178 20.53 30.01 -17.47
CA ASN A 178 19.52 30.72 -16.69
C ASN A 178 19.24 31.99 -17.53
N PRO A 179 17.99 32.48 -17.73
CA PRO A 179 17.27 33.22 -16.68
C PRO A 179 15.72 33.14 -16.70
N GLY A 180 15.11 33.35 -15.52
CA GLY A 180 13.95 34.24 -15.30
C GLY A 180 12.55 33.79 -15.74
N PHE A 181 11.72 33.39 -14.77
CA PHE A 181 10.61 34.15 -14.16
C PHE A 181 10.00 33.33 -13.02
#